data_AF-A0AAP2N7B7-F1
#
_entry.id   AF-A0AAP2N7B7-F1
#
_cell.length_a   1.000
_cell.length_b   1.000
_cell.length_c   1.000
_cell.angle_alpha   90.00
_cell.angle_beta   90.00
_cell.angle_gamma   90.00
#
_symmetry.space_group_name_H-M   'P 1'
#
loop_
_entity.id
_entity.type
_entity.pdbx_description
1 polymer ?
#
loop_
_entity_poly.entity_id
_entity_poly.type
_entity_poly.pdbx_seq_one_letter_code
_entity_poly.pdbx_strand_id
1 'polypeptide(L)'
;MILEFCVSNYLSIKDELKISFVATALKDVLTESNDMITVPDTGLSVLRSAVIYGANASGKSNVLKAIAFYRRFITDSFKNSQAGEAIDVENFRLNTTSMNEPTTMEATFIVEGYTYRYGFEVDSKAVRAEWLYQRTNKKRAKEVEIFYRTEEETAVHQKSSLLIELVNKKMVRDNALLLSTGAQFNEPIAVSILQWLNDMQVIFGNDEERLWKQAIKSMDDENLRLRITNFAKYADLGIDSIVKTDNRIVSTHRQYDDEGKETNSVAFSFSSNESEGTIKYFSLSYPIIDALDNGKLLVIDELNSKLHPLLVRKIIGLFNSAKTNPKGAQLLFTTHDTFLLSAGMFRRDQIWFTQKNSFGSTEAYSLVEYKVRSNTPFERDYLLGKYGATPIIGEMERVFNMEE
;
A
#
# COMPACT_ATOMS: atom_id res chain seq x y z
N MET A 1 5.80 -1.95 -10.90
CA MET A 1 4.69 -0.97 -10.76
C MET A 1 3.37 -1.71 -10.76
N ILE A 2 2.50 -1.49 -9.78
CA ILE A 2 1.19 -2.14 -9.73
C ILE A 2 0.20 -1.42 -10.66
N LEU A 3 -0.63 -2.18 -11.36
CA LEU A 3 -1.72 -1.66 -12.19
C LEU A 3 -3.06 -1.90 -11.52
N GLU A 4 -3.32 -3.12 -11.08
CA GLU A 4 -4.58 -3.52 -10.47
C GLU A 4 -4.32 -4.57 -9.39
N PHE A 5 -5.15 -4.55 -8.34
CA PHE A 5 -5.19 -5.57 -7.29
C PHE A 5 -6.64 -5.96 -7.02
N CYS A 6 -6.90 -7.26 -7.01
CA CYS A 6 -8.20 -7.86 -6.75
C CYS A 6 -8.10 -8.85 -5.59
N VAL A 7 -9.13 -8.87 -4.73
CA VAL A 7 -9.25 -9.83 -3.64
C VAL A 7 -10.73 -10.19 -3.44
N SER A 8 -11.02 -11.45 -3.16
CA SER A 8 -12.34 -11.92 -2.71
C SER A 8 -12.20 -12.86 -1.52
N ASN A 9 -13.28 -12.96 -0.73
CA ASN A 9 -13.39 -13.85 0.42
C ASN A 9 -12.23 -13.76 1.43
N TYR A 10 -11.82 -12.56 1.81
CA TYR A 10 -10.71 -12.30 2.74
C TYR A 10 -11.10 -11.32 3.85
N LEU A 11 -10.93 -11.70 5.11
CA LEU A 11 -11.28 -10.92 6.30
C LEU A 11 -12.73 -10.39 6.25
N SER A 12 -12.91 -9.08 6.06
CA SER A 12 -14.24 -8.47 5.92
C SER A 12 -14.73 -8.38 4.48
N ILE A 13 -13.91 -8.75 3.49
CA ILE A 13 -14.23 -8.68 2.07
C ILE A 13 -14.85 -10.03 1.68
N LYS A 14 -16.11 -10.05 1.27
CA LYS A 14 -16.78 -11.28 0.83
C LYS A 14 -16.70 -11.42 -0.67
N ASP A 15 -17.30 -10.45 -1.37
CA ASP A 15 -17.35 -10.42 -2.83
C ASP A 15 -16.08 -9.74 -3.38
N GLU A 16 -15.85 -9.82 -4.70
CA GLU A 16 -14.64 -9.27 -5.32
C GLU A 16 -14.50 -7.77 -5.08
N LEU A 17 -13.34 -7.37 -4.54
CA LEU A 17 -12.92 -5.99 -4.36
C LEU A 17 -11.71 -5.72 -5.26
N LYS A 18 -11.79 -4.65 -6.04
CA LYS A 18 -10.73 -4.22 -6.97
C LYS A 18 -10.25 -2.81 -6.65
N ILE A 19 -8.93 -2.62 -6.59
CA ILE A 19 -8.28 -1.30 -6.60
C ILE A 19 -7.47 -1.18 -7.89
N SER A 20 -7.67 -0.08 -8.64
CA SER A 20 -6.96 0.16 -9.90
C SER A 20 -6.15 1.46 -9.83
N PHE A 21 -4.91 1.38 -10.30
CA PHE A 21 -4.04 2.50 -10.59
C PHE A 21 -4.09 2.87 -12.08
N VAL A 22 -4.85 2.17 -12.92
CA VAL A 22 -4.99 2.55 -14.33
C VAL A 22 -5.82 3.83 -14.40
N ALA A 23 -5.23 4.88 -14.94
CA ALA A 23 -5.91 6.16 -15.05
C ALA A 23 -7.04 6.09 -16.06
N THR A 24 -8.18 6.66 -15.68
CA THR A 24 -9.33 6.81 -16.57
C THR A 24 -9.14 8.01 -17.51
N ALA A 25 -9.91 8.07 -18.59
CA ALA A 25 -9.84 9.14 -19.59
C ALA A 25 -10.39 10.51 -19.09
N LEU A 26 -10.34 10.77 -17.78
CA LEU A 26 -10.83 12.00 -17.16
C LEU A 26 -9.89 13.18 -17.39
N LYS A 27 -10.49 14.35 -17.62
CA LYS A 27 -9.84 15.66 -17.68
C LYS A 27 -10.23 16.50 -16.46
N ASP A 28 -9.75 16.10 -15.29
CA ASP A 28 -9.97 16.87 -14.06
C ASP A 28 -8.98 18.06 -14.03
N VAL A 29 -9.47 19.25 -13.70
CA VAL A 29 -8.63 20.45 -13.51
C VAL A 29 -8.18 20.46 -12.05
N LEU A 30 -6.86 20.41 -11.83
CA LEU A 30 -6.27 20.30 -10.51
C LEU A 30 -5.44 21.55 -10.19
N THR A 31 -5.39 21.90 -8.91
CA THR A 31 -4.61 23.04 -8.41
C THR A 31 -3.18 22.62 -8.06
N GLU A 32 -2.94 21.33 -7.82
CA GLU A 32 -1.62 20.76 -7.57
C GLU A 32 -1.14 19.88 -8.74
N SER A 33 0.18 19.67 -8.81
CA SER A 33 0.76 18.71 -9.74
C SER A 33 0.24 17.31 -9.43
N ASN A 34 -0.35 16.67 -10.44
CA ASN A 34 -0.88 15.32 -10.34
C ASN A 34 -0.56 14.57 -11.64
N ASP A 35 0.73 14.39 -11.83
CA ASP A 35 1.30 13.76 -13.00
C ASP A 35 0.97 12.26 -12.99
N MET A 36 0.57 11.74 -14.15
CA MET A 36 0.42 10.31 -14.36
C MET A 36 1.72 9.76 -14.96
N ILE A 37 1.95 8.47 -14.80
CA ILE A 37 3.05 7.77 -15.46
C ILE A 37 2.51 7.17 -16.74
N THR A 38 3.05 7.59 -17.88
CA THR A 38 2.73 6.93 -19.15
C THR A 38 3.61 5.71 -19.30
N VAL A 39 3.01 4.54 -19.46
CA VAL A 39 3.74 3.30 -19.72
C VAL A 39 4.05 3.26 -21.21
N PRO A 40 5.34 3.37 -21.62
CA PRO A 40 5.73 3.41 -23.03
C PRO A 40 5.14 2.24 -23.81
N ASP A 41 4.77 2.50 -25.07
CA ASP A 41 4.31 1.50 -26.05
C ASP A 41 3.05 0.70 -25.69
N THR A 42 2.45 0.92 -24.52
CA THR A 42 1.16 0.31 -24.11
C THR A 42 -0.04 1.23 -24.34
N GLY A 43 0.20 2.55 -24.33
CA GLY A 43 -0.87 3.57 -24.32
C GLY A 43 -1.59 3.71 -22.98
N LEU A 44 -1.10 3.06 -21.92
CA LEU A 44 -1.66 3.16 -20.57
C LEU A 44 -1.05 4.35 -19.83
N SER A 45 -1.90 5.06 -19.09
CA SER A 45 -1.48 6.01 -18.07
C SER A 45 -1.81 5.42 -16.69
N VAL A 46 -0.88 5.55 -15.76
CA VAL A 46 -0.96 4.96 -14.42
C VAL A 46 -0.87 6.06 -13.37
N LEU A 47 -1.74 5.98 -12.37
CA LEU A 47 -1.80 6.89 -11.23
C LEU A 47 -0.61 6.65 -10.29
N ARG A 48 -0.17 7.73 -9.64
CA ARG A 48 0.95 7.70 -8.68
C ARG A 48 0.49 7.54 -7.25
N SER A 49 -0.77 7.84 -6.97
CA SER A 49 -1.36 7.61 -5.67
C SER A 49 -2.82 7.21 -5.78
N ALA A 50 -3.27 6.41 -4.81
CA ALA A 50 -4.66 6.11 -4.56
C ALA A 50 -4.91 6.23 -3.06
N VAL A 51 -6.04 6.81 -2.70
CA VAL A 51 -6.46 7.06 -1.32
C VAL A 51 -7.78 6.37 -1.05
N ILE A 52 -7.87 5.69 0.09
CA ILE A 52 -9.08 5.01 0.55
C ILE A 52 -9.67 5.73 1.75
N TYR A 53 -10.88 6.24 1.58
CA TYR A 53 -11.73 6.85 2.61
C TYR A 53 -12.76 5.86 3.14
N GLY A 54 -13.33 6.19 4.30
CA GLY A 54 -14.47 5.47 4.87
C GLY A 54 -14.51 5.52 6.38
N ALA A 55 -15.65 5.21 6.95
CA ALA A 55 -15.91 5.21 8.39
C ALA A 55 -14.98 4.27 9.17
N ASN A 56 -14.97 4.42 10.50
CA ASN A 56 -14.31 3.43 11.35
C ASN A 56 -14.93 2.05 11.11
N ALA A 57 -14.10 1.01 11.12
CA ALA A 57 -14.49 -0.38 10.83
C ALA A 57 -15.11 -0.62 9.44
N SER A 58 -14.98 0.30 8.47
CA SER A 58 -15.48 0.14 7.09
C SER A 58 -14.77 -0.94 6.27
N GLY A 59 -13.52 -1.29 6.65
CA GLY A 59 -12.70 -2.27 5.94
C GLY A 59 -11.42 -1.74 5.30
N LYS A 60 -11.13 -0.43 5.39
CA LYS A 60 -9.89 0.21 4.90
C LYS A 60 -8.62 -0.60 5.19
N SER A 61 -8.35 -0.87 6.47
CA SER A 61 -7.16 -1.63 6.87
C SER A 61 -7.18 -3.06 6.34
N ASN A 62 -8.36 -3.67 6.13
CA ASN A 62 -8.45 -5.02 5.58
C ASN A 62 -8.11 -5.07 4.09
N VAL A 63 -8.37 -4.01 3.32
CA VAL A 63 -7.87 -3.87 1.95
C VAL A 63 -6.33 -3.85 1.93
N LEU A 64 -5.70 -3.10 2.85
CA LEU A 64 -4.24 -3.05 2.92
C LEU A 64 -3.64 -4.35 3.46
N LYS A 65 -4.32 -5.04 4.40
CA LYS A 65 -3.95 -6.38 4.87
C LYS A 65 -4.00 -7.41 3.75
N ALA A 66 -4.94 -7.31 2.81
CA ALA A 66 -4.99 -8.20 1.64
C ALA A 66 -3.72 -8.06 0.78
N ILE A 67 -3.28 -6.83 0.51
CA ILE A 67 -2.03 -6.57 -0.22
C ILE A 67 -0.81 -7.07 0.58
N ALA A 68 -0.80 -6.84 1.89
CA ALA A 68 0.26 -7.34 2.78
C ALA A 68 0.34 -8.88 2.77
N PHE A 69 -0.80 -9.56 2.83
CA PHE A 69 -0.89 -11.01 2.74
C PHE A 69 -0.46 -11.52 1.36
N TYR A 70 -0.94 -10.90 0.28
CA TYR A 70 -0.54 -11.24 -1.09
C TYR A 70 0.98 -11.21 -1.25
N ARG A 71 1.62 -10.09 -0.85
CA ARG A 71 3.09 -9.96 -0.84
C ARG A 71 3.74 -11.05 0.03
N ARG A 72 3.35 -11.15 1.30
CA ARG A 72 3.96 -12.07 2.28
C ARG A 72 3.86 -13.52 1.83
N PHE A 73 2.70 -13.96 1.38
CA PHE A 73 2.50 -15.35 0.98
C PHE A 73 3.35 -15.72 -0.24
N ILE A 74 3.47 -14.82 -1.21
CA ILE A 74 4.38 -15.01 -2.36
C ILE A 74 5.85 -15.04 -1.92
N THR A 75 6.28 -14.21 -0.99
CA THR A 75 7.68 -14.19 -0.57
C THR A 75 8.06 -15.34 0.35
N ASP A 76 7.09 -15.86 1.12
CA ASP A 76 7.38 -16.71 2.28
C ASP A 76 6.89 -18.16 2.14
N SER A 77 5.91 -18.46 1.27
CA SER A 77 5.27 -19.79 1.23
C SER A 77 6.25 -20.95 0.98
N PHE A 78 7.31 -20.73 0.20
CA PHE A 78 8.38 -21.72 0.06
C PHE A 78 9.39 -21.68 1.23
N LYS A 79 9.80 -20.48 1.64
CA LYS A 79 10.97 -20.25 2.51
C LYS A 79 10.69 -20.51 3.99
N ASN A 80 9.51 -20.11 4.46
CA ASN A 80 9.20 -20.01 5.89
C ASN A 80 8.11 -20.99 6.34
N SER A 81 7.68 -21.92 5.47
CA SER A 81 6.66 -22.92 5.81
C SER A 81 7.09 -24.33 5.44
N GLN A 82 6.73 -25.30 6.29
CA GLN A 82 6.94 -26.73 6.09
C GLN A 82 5.71 -27.42 5.50
N ALA A 83 5.90 -28.62 4.95
CA ALA A 83 4.78 -29.42 4.45
C ALA A 83 3.76 -29.72 5.56
N GLY A 84 2.48 -29.48 5.27
CA GLY A 84 1.37 -29.73 6.20
C GLY A 84 1.11 -28.62 7.21
N GLU A 85 1.94 -27.58 7.27
CA GLU A 85 1.63 -26.37 8.04
C GLU A 85 0.49 -25.60 7.40
N ALA A 86 -0.39 -25.05 8.24
CA ALA A 86 -1.53 -24.28 7.79
C ALA A 86 -1.08 -22.96 7.14
N ILE A 87 -1.78 -22.56 6.08
CA ILE A 87 -1.66 -21.21 5.52
C ILE A 87 -2.42 -20.26 6.43
N ASP A 88 -1.75 -19.21 6.89
CA ASP A 88 -2.32 -18.13 7.73
C ASP A 88 -3.16 -17.16 6.89
N VAL A 89 -4.21 -17.72 6.25
CA VAL A 89 -5.23 -17.00 5.49
C VAL A 89 -6.55 -17.01 6.27
N GLU A 90 -7.24 -15.89 6.25
CA GLU A 90 -8.44 -15.65 7.01
C GLU A 90 -9.57 -15.24 6.07
N ASN A 91 -10.52 -16.14 5.83
CA ASN A 91 -11.60 -15.94 4.86
C ASN A 91 -12.75 -15.11 5.45
N PHE A 92 -13.73 -14.72 4.64
CA PHE A 92 -14.94 -14.07 5.15
C PHE A 92 -15.83 -15.07 5.90
N ARG A 93 -15.89 -14.92 7.24
CA ARG A 93 -16.54 -15.91 8.14
C ARG A 93 -17.99 -15.62 8.50
N LEU A 94 -18.56 -14.47 8.10
CA LEU A 94 -19.95 -14.12 8.45
C LEU A 94 -20.99 -14.77 7.52
N ASN A 95 -20.57 -15.56 6.54
CA ASN A 95 -21.42 -16.31 5.65
C ASN A 95 -21.02 -17.79 5.64
N THR A 96 -22.01 -18.69 5.73
CA THR A 96 -21.82 -20.14 5.88
C THR A 96 -21.22 -20.82 4.66
N THR A 97 -21.33 -20.20 3.48
CA THR A 97 -20.75 -20.70 2.24
C THR A 97 -19.31 -20.20 2.12
N SER A 98 -19.10 -18.89 2.16
CA SER A 98 -17.77 -18.29 1.93
C SER A 98 -16.73 -18.69 2.98
N MET A 99 -17.14 -19.03 4.21
CA MET A 99 -16.22 -19.53 5.23
C MET A 99 -15.50 -20.83 4.84
N ASN A 100 -16.03 -21.57 3.87
CA ASN A 100 -15.48 -22.83 3.36
C ASN A 100 -14.95 -22.71 1.92
N GLU A 101 -15.19 -21.59 1.24
CA GLU A 101 -14.63 -21.30 -0.09
C GLU A 101 -13.21 -20.74 0.08
N PRO A 102 -12.30 -20.90 -0.90
CA PRO A 102 -10.97 -20.30 -0.84
C PRO A 102 -11.01 -18.76 -0.91
N THR A 103 -9.94 -18.13 -0.42
CA THR A 103 -9.62 -16.72 -0.70
C THR A 103 -8.98 -16.64 -2.08
N THR A 104 -9.44 -15.72 -2.94
CA THR A 104 -8.82 -15.44 -4.24
C THR A 104 -8.09 -14.10 -4.20
N MET A 105 -6.87 -14.06 -4.72
CA MET A 105 -6.14 -12.81 -4.91
C MET A 105 -5.45 -12.77 -6.27
N GLU A 106 -5.50 -11.62 -6.94
CA GLU A 106 -4.82 -11.39 -8.21
C GLU A 106 -4.24 -9.97 -8.26
N ALA A 107 -3.06 -9.83 -8.83
CA ALA A 107 -2.53 -8.51 -9.19
C ALA A 107 -2.09 -8.49 -10.65
N THR A 108 -2.34 -7.35 -11.29
CA THR A 108 -1.72 -7.01 -12.57
C THR A 108 -0.64 -5.96 -12.32
N PHE A 109 0.59 -6.20 -12.78
CA PHE A 109 1.73 -5.32 -12.51
C PHE A 109 2.78 -5.37 -13.62
N ILE A 110 3.62 -4.34 -13.67
CA ILE A 110 4.72 -4.21 -14.64
C ILE A 110 6.05 -4.41 -13.94
N VAL A 111 6.86 -5.33 -14.49
CA VAL A 111 8.25 -5.60 -14.09
C VAL A 111 9.09 -5.82 -15.35
N GLU A 112 10.25 -5.14 -15.43
CA GLU A 112 11.25 -5.32 -16.51
C GLU A 112 10.69 -5.30 -17.96
N GLY A 113 9.71 -4.43 -18.23
CA GLY A 113 9.14 -4.28 -19.59
C GLY A 113 8.05 -5.31 -19.95
N TYR A 114 7.65 -6.16 -19.01
CA TYR A 114 6.52 -7.06 -19.13
C TYR A 114 5.39 -6.62 -18.20
N THR A 115 4.16 -6.87 -18.63
CA THR A 115 2.99 -6.86 -17.74
C THR A 115 2.68 -8.29 -17.36
N TYR A 116 2.58 -8.54 -16.06
CA TYR A 116 2.17 -9.82 -15.50
C TYR A 116 0.77 -9.70 -14.91
N ARG A 117 0.03 -10.79 -15.02
CA ARG A 117 -1.20 -11.04 -14.25
C ARG A 117 -0.99 -12.32 -13.46
N TYR A 118 -0.85 -12.17 -12.16
CA TYR A 118 -0.50 -13.27 -11.26
C TYR A 118 -1.50 -13.36 -10.12
N GLY A 119 -2.01 -14.56 -9.88
CA GLY A 119 -3.01 -14.79 -8.84
C GLY A 119 -3.04 -16.22 -8.35
N PHE A 120 -3.75 -16.42 -7.25
CA PHE A 120 -3.92 -17.70 -6.60
C PHE A 120 -5.21 -17.77 -5.80
N GLU A 121 -5.65 -19.00 -5.56
CA GLU A 121 -6.72 -19.36 -4.64
C GLU A 121 -6.14 -20.20 -3.51
N VAL A 122 -6.43 -19.83 -2.27
CA VAL A 122 -5.90 -20.50 -1.07
C VAL A 122 -6.95 -20.66 -0.01
N ASP A 123 -6.86 -21.74 0.76
CA ASP A 123 -7.48 -21.82 2.08
C ASP A 123 -6.44 -22.12 3.15
N SER A 124 -6.88 -22.40 4.38
CA SER A 124 -5.97 -22.65 5.49
C SER A 124 -5.12 -23.92 5.34
N LYS A 125 -5.39 -24.77 4.35
CA LYS A 125 -4.69 -26.04 4.14
C LYS A 125 -3.76 -26.01 2.93
N ALA A 126 -4.22 -25.47 1.80
CA ALA A 126 -3.51 -25.60 0.53
C ALA A 126 -3.79 -24.45 -0.45
N VAL A 127 -2.90 -24.33 -1.43
CA VAL A 127 -3.11 -23.59 -2.68
C VAL A 127 -4.01 -24.42 -3.58
N ARG A 128 -5.23 -23.94 -3.81
CA ARG A 128 -6.25 -24.61 -4.62
C ARG A 128 -6.06 -24.35 -6.11
N ALA A 129 -5.62 -23.13 -6.46
CA ALA A 129 -5.26 -22.75 -7.81
C ALA A 129 -4.17 -21.67 -7.83
N GLU A 130 -3.38 -21.61 -8.89
CA GLU A 130 -2.36 -20.57 -9.11
C GLU A 130 -2.11 -20.35 -10.59
N TRP A 131 -1.93 -19.10 -11.00
CA TRP A 131 -1.72 -18.75 -12.40
C TRP A 131 -0.76 -17.59 -12.57
N LEU A 132 0.03 -17.67 -13.63
CA LEU A 132 0.88 -16.60 -14.09
C LEU A 132 0.70 -16.41 -15.60
N TYR A 133 0.28 -15.21 -15.97
CA TYR A 133 0.24 -14.76 -17.35
C TYR A 133 1.23 -13.62 -17.56
N GLN A 134 1.81 -13.56 -18.76
CA GLN A 134 2.78 -12.54 -19.15
C GLN A 134 2.39 -11.96 -20.51
N ARG A 135 2.54 -10.64 -20.66
CA ARG A 135 2.56 -9.96 -21.97
C ARG A 135 3.68 -8.95 -22.04
N THR A 136 4.24 -8.76 -23.24
CA THR A 136 5.20 -7.66 -23.47
C THR A 136 4.49 -6.31 -23.41
N ASN A 137 5.18 -5.25 -22.97
CA ASN A 137 4.66 -3.88 -22.99
C ASN A 137 4.68 -3.28 -24.40
N LYS A 138 4.08 -3.97 -25.37
CA LYS A 138 3.93 -3.52 -26.75
C LYS A 138 2.46 -3.43 -27.10
N LYS A 139 2.13 -2.48 -27.97
CA LYS A 139 0.76 -2.30 -28.47
C LYS A 139 0.27 -3.61 -29.10
N ARG A 140 -0.89 -4.12 -28.65
CA ARG A 140 -1.51 -5.38 -29.10
C ARG A 140 -0.72 -6.66 -28.78
N ALA A 141 0.23 -6.62 -27.85
CA ALA A 141 0.86 -7.85 -27.35
C ALA A 141 -0.22 -8.79 -26.79
N LYS A 142 -0.15 -10.07 -27.18
CA LYS A 142 -1.02 -11.10 -26.62
C LYS A 142 -0.49 -11.54 -25.26
N GLU A 143 -1.42 -11.87 -24.38
CA GLU A 143 -1.12 -12.54 -23.12
C GLU A 143 -0.74 -14.00 -23.40
N VAL A 144 0.30 -14.46 -22.72
CA VAL A 144 0.82 -15.82 -22.78
C VAL A 144 0.72 -16.39 -21.37
N GLU A 145 0.09 -17.55 -21.25
CA GLU A 145 0.09 -18.32 -20.02
C GLU A 145 1.49 -18.89 -19.78
N ILE A 146 2.11 -18.56 -18.65
CA ILE A 146 3.39 -19.12 -18.22
C ILE A 146 3.15 -20.42 -17.45
N PHE A 147 2.15 -20.42 -16.58
CA PHE A 147 1.59 -21.62 -15.99
C PHE A 147 0.17 -21.36 -15.48
N TYR A 148 -0.60 -22.44 -15.40
CA TYR A 148 -1.88 -22.52 -14.71
C TYR A 148 -1.93 -23.86 -13.99
N ARG A 149 -2.20 -23.86 -12.69
CA ARG A 149 -2.33 -25.08 -11.91
C ARG A 149 -3.56 -25.07 -11.01
N THR A 150 -4.13 -26.24 -10.85
CA THR A 150 -5.18 -26.62 -9.90
C THR A 150 -4.69 -27.84 -9.11
N GLU A 151 -5.54 -28.37 -8.24
CA GLU A 151 -5.25 -29.64 -7.53
C GLU A 151 -5.19 -30.85 -8.48
N GLU A 152 -5.85 -30.78 -9.63
CA GLU A 152 -5.99 -31.88 -10.57
C GLU A 152 -4.98 -31.81 -11.71
N GLU A 153 -4.69 -30.60 -12.19
CA GLU A 153 -3.87 -30.39 -13.39
C GLU A 153 -2.86 -29.26 -13.18
N THR A 154 -1.68 -29.41 -13.80
CA THR A 154 -0.69 -28.34 -13.87
C THR A 154 -0.19 -28.21 -15.30
N ALA A 155 -0.54 -27.10 -15.95
CA ALA A 155 -0.04 -26.69 -17.24
C ALA A 155 1.10 -25.70 -17.06
N VAL A 156 2.22 -25.96 -17.72
CA VAL A 156 3.40 -25.07 -17.71
C VAL A 156 3.85 -24.83 -19.14
N HIS A 157 4.11 -23.58 -19.47
CA HIS A 157 4.57 -23.19 -20.80
C HIS A 157 5.89 -23.89 -21.15
N GLN A 158 6.01 -24.42 -22.38
CA GLN A 158 7.13 -25.26 -22.82
C GLN A 158 8.52 -24.59 -22.71
N LYS A 159 8.57 -23.25 -22.71
CA LYS A 159 9.81 -22.48 -22.54
C LYS A 159 10.26 -22.36 -21.08
N SER A 160 9.45 -22.75 -20.11
CA SER A 160 9.73 -22.66 -18.67
C SER A 160 10.27 -24.00 -18.16
N SER A 161 11.42 -24.43 -18.68
CA SER A 161 11.99 -25.76 -18.41
C SER A 161 12.21 -26.07 -16.93
N LEU A 162 12.64 -25.08 -16.14
CA LEU A 162 12.82 -25.23 -14.69
C LEU A 162 11.48 -25.47 -13.98
N LEU A 163 10.42 -24.72 -14.32
CA LEU A 163 9.10 -24.95 -13.73
C LEU A 163 8.56 -26.33 -14.09
N ILE A 164 8.74 -26.78 -15.34
CA ILE A 164 8.38 -28.13 -15.78
C ILE A 164 9.11 -29.19 -14.95
N GLU A 165 10.41 -29.01 -14.71
CA GLU A 165 11.19 -29.93 -13.89
C GLU A 165 10.71 -30.00 -12.44
N LEU A 166 10.42 -28.84 -11.82
CA LEU A 166 9.92 -28.75 -10.45
C LEU A 166 8.57 -29.48 -10.29
N VAL A 167 7.66 -29.29 -11.25
CA VAL A 167 6.36 -29.96 -11.27
C VAL A 167 6.52 -31.46 -11.47
N ASN A 168 7.28 -31.90 -12.49
CA ASN A 168 7.48 -33.32 -12.80
C ASN A 168 8.15 -34.10 -11.66
N LYS A 169 9.05 -33.45 -10.91
CA LYS A 169 9.72 -34.03 -9.74
C LYS A 169 8.91 -33.89 -8.44
N LYS A 170 7.69 -33.34 -8.48
CA LYS A 170 6.82 -33.12 -7.31
C LYS A 170 7.53 -32.31 -6.20
N MET A 171 8.23 -31.25 -6.59
CA MET A 171 9.01 -30.40 -5.67
C MET A 171 8.21 -29.22 -5.11
N VAL A 172 6.96 -29.04 -5.56
CA VAL A 172 6.04 -28.00 -5.08
C VAL A 172 5.14 -28.61 -4.02
N ARG A 173 5.08 -28.00 -2.83
CA ARG A 173 4.19 -28.44 -1.75
C ARG A 173 2.79 -27.88 -1.97
N ASP A 174 1.78 -28.56 -1.44
CA ASP A 174 0.38 -28.12 -1.52
C ASP A 174 0.16 -26.75 -0.88
N ASN A 175 0.92 -26.41 0.17
CA ASN A 175 0.86 -25.13 0.87
C ASN A 175 1.88 -24.09 0.36
N ALA A 176 2.57 -24.36 -0.74
CA ALA A 176 3.55 -23.45 -1.35
C ALA A 176 3.14 -23.06 -2.77
N LEU A 177 3.44 -21.82 -3.15
CA LEU A 177 3.24 -21.34 -4.52
C LEU A 177 4.33 -21.87 -5.46
N LEU A 178 3.96 -22.21 -6.70
CA LEU A 178 4.88 -22.58 -7.77
C LEU A 178 5.80 -21.40 -8.11
N LEU A 179 5.28 -20.16 -8.10
CA LEU A 179 6.10 -18.96 -8.27
C LEU A 179 7.18 -18.86 -7.19
N SER A 180 6.81 -18.99 -5.91
CA SER A 180 7.74 -18.94 -4.79
C SER A 180 8.78 -20.06 -4.85
N THR A 181 8.34 -21.27 -5.22
CA THR A 181 9.22 -22.42 -5.41
C THR A 181 10.19 -22.18 -6.56
N GLY A 182 9.70 -21.73 -7.71
CA GLY A 182 10.51 -21.40 -8.89
C GLY A 182 11.61 -20.39 -8.57
N ALA A 183 11.29 -19.33 -7.81
CA ALA A 183 12.27 -18.33 -7.40
C ALA A 183 13.40 -18.93 -6.55
N GLN A 184 13.11 -19.88 -5.66
CA GLN A 184 14.14 -20.56 -4.85
C GLN A 184 15.11 -21.37 -5.70
N PHE A 185 14.63 -21.91 -6.83
CA PHE A 185 15.45 -22.65 -7.81
C PHE A 185 16.00 -21.74 -8.92
N ASN A 186 15.99 -20.42 -8.70
CA ASN A 186 16.52 -19.40 -9.61
C ASN A 186 15.82 -19.36 -10.98
N GLU A 187 14.52 -19.67 -11.04
CA GLU A 187 13.75 -19.43 -12.25
C GLU A 187 13.66 -17.91 -12.52
N PRO A 188 14.14 -17.42 -13.68
CA PRO A 188 14.33 -15.98 -13.89
C PRO A 188 13.07 -15.13 -13.73
N ILE A 189 11.93 -15.56 -14.27
CA ILE A 189 10.68 -14.79 -14.17
C ILE A 189 10.24 -14.69 -12.72
N ALA A 190 10.25 -15.83 -12.01
CA ALA A 190 9.89 -15.91 -10.61
C ALA A 190 10.80 -15.04 -9.73
N VAL A 191 12.12 -15.09 -9.94
CA VAL A 191 13.09 -14.25 -9.20
C VAL A 191 12.80 -12.76 -9.39
N SER A 192 12.59 -12.33 -10.64
CA SER A 192 12.30 -10.92 -10.95
C SER A 192 11.00 -10.43 -10.28
N ILE A 193 9.93 -11.25 -10.34
CA ILE A 193 8.65 -10.93 -9.68
C ILE A 193 8.81 -10.90 -8.15
N LEU A 194 9.52 -11.87 -7.56
CA LEU A 194 9.72 -11.92 -6.10
C LEU A 194 10.54 -10.74 -5.59
N GLN A 195 11.58 -10.33 -6.33
CA GLN A 195 12.39 -9.16 -5.99
C GLN A 195 11.54 -7.89 -6.02
N TRP A 196 10.72 -7.69 -7.06
CA TRP A 196 9.81 -6.55 -7.13
C TRP A 196 8.79 -6.51 -5.99
N LEU A 197 8.23 -7.67 -5.60
CA LEU A 197 7.31 -7.77 -4.45
C LEU A 197 8.02 -7.51 -3.11
N ASN A 198 9.26 -7.98 -2.94
CA ASN A 198 10.04 -7.74 -1.73
C ASN A 198 10.30 -6.25 -1.50
N ASP A 199 10.48 -5.49 -2.58
CA ASP A 199 10.68 -4.04 -2.55
C ASP A 199 9.42 -3.24 -2.19
N MET A 200 8.23 -3.84 -2.23
CA MET A 200 7.01 -3.22 -1.73
C MET A 200 7.07 -3.05 -0.21
N GLN A 201 6.72 -1.86 0.27
CA GLN A 201 6.62 -1.57 1.71
C GLN A 201 5.17 -1.40 2.12
N VAL A 202 4.75 -2.13 3.15
CA VAL A 202 3.44 -1.95 3.79
C VAL A 202 3.69 -1.53 5.24
N ILE A 203 2.99 -0.49 5.68
CA ILE A 203 3.14 0.13 7.00
C ILE A 203 1.76 0.20 7.64
N PHE A 204 1.60 -0.42 8.82
CA PHE A 204 0.41 -0.32 9.64
C PHE A 204 0.65 0.56 10.87
N GLY A 205 -0.41 1.01 11.55
CA GLY A 205 -0.29 1.92 12.71
C GLY A 205 0.54 1.36 13.88
N ASN A 206 0.72 0.05 13.97
CA ASN A 206 1.54 -0.62 14.98
C ASN A 206 3.01 -0.85 14.57
N ASP A 207 3.44 -0.39 13.40
CA ASP A 207 4.82 -0.56 12.90
C ASP A 207 5.83 0.47 13.43
N GLU A 208 5.46 1.33 14.39
CA GLU A 208 6.29 2.46 14.84
C GLU A 208 7.71 2.04 15.24
N GLU A 209 7.87 0.94 15.98
CA GLU A 209 9.19 0.43 16.38
C GLU A 209 10.05 0.01 15.17
N ARG A 210 9.43 -0.66 14.18
CA ARG A 210 10.12 -1.10 12.96
C ARG A 210 10.57 0.10 12.14
N LEU A 211 9.69 1.09 11.96
CA LEU A 211 10.02 2.32 11.24
C LEU A 211 11.14 3.10 11.94
N TRP A 212 11.06 3.22 13.25
CA TRP A 212 12.07 3.88 14.07
C TRP A 212 13.45 3.21 13.90
N LYS A 213 13.52 1.88 13.99
CA LYS A 213 14.76 1.12 13.76
C LYS A 213 15.31 1.31 12.34
N GLN A 214 14.45 1.33 11.33
CA GLN A 214 14.86 1.58 9.95
C GLN A 214 15.41 3.00 9.76
N ALA A 215 14.75 4.01 10.34
CA ALA A 215 15.21 5.39 10.30
C ALA A 215 16.55 5.58 11.02
N ILE A 216 16.75 4.96 12.19
CA ILE A 216 18.06 5.00 12.88
C ILE A 216 19.16 4.37 12.03
N LYS A 217 18.87 3.24 11.38
CA LYS A 217 19.85 2.55 10.53
C LYS A 217 20.20 3.37 9.29
N SER A 218 19.24 4.04 8.67
CA SER A 218 19.50 4.86 7.47
C SER A 218 20.32 6.12 7.76
N MET A 219 20.37 6.57 9.01
CA MET A 219 21.26 7.67 9.44
C MET A 219 22.75 7.31 9.42
N ASP A 220 23.11 6.03 9.23
CA ASP A 220 24.52 5.61 9.04
C ASP A 220 25.05 5.96 7.64
N ASP A 221 24.15 6.12 6.65
CA ASP A 221 24.51 6.58 5.30
C ASP A 221 24.47 8.11 5.26
N GLU A 222 25.57 8.74 4.84
CA GLU A 222 25.70 10.21 4.90
C GLU A 222 24.69 10.94 4.00
N ASN A 223 24.39 10.40 2.82
CA ASN A 223 23.47 11.01 1.86
C ASN A 223 22.03 10.87 2.34
N LEU A 224 21.63 9.67 2.79
CA LEU A 224 20.32 9.43 3.37
C LEU A 224 20.12 10.27 4.63
N ARG A 225 21.13 10.33 5.51
CA ARG A 225 21.12 11.19 6.71
C ARG A 225 20.81 12.64 6.34
N LEU A 226 21.53 13.22 5.38
CA LEU A 226 21.31 14.61 4.95
C LEU A 226 19.88 14.83 4.44
N ARG A 227 19.36 13.89 3.65
CA ARG A 227 17.99 13.97 3.12
C ARG A 227 16.93 13.82 4.20
N ILE A 228 17.12 12.90 5.14
CA ILE A 228 16.23 12.69 6.28
C ILE A 228 16.21 13.93 7.19
N THR A 229 17.38 14.49 7.50
CA THR A 229 17.48 15.74 8.27
C THR A 229 16.80 16.90 7.55
N ASN A 230 17.02 17.05 6.25
CA ASN A 230 16.36 18.10 5.46
C ASN A 230 14.84 17.89 5.41
N PHE A 231 14.39 16.64 5.23
CA PHE A 231 12.98 16.28 5.26
C PHE A 231 12.35 16.71 6.58
N ALA A 232 12.95 16.35 7.72
CA ALA A 232 12.52 16.76 9.06
C ALA A 232 12.45 18.29 9.24
N LYS A 233 13.42 19.04 8.70
CA LYS A 233 13.44 20.52 8.74
C LYS A 233 12.30 21.15 7.96
N TYR A 234 11.88 20.57 6.82
CA TYR A 234 10.77 21.10 6.03
C TYR A 234 9.41 21.03 6.74
N ALA A 235 9.31 20.25 7.82
CA ALA A 235 8.10 20.19 8.64
C ALA A 235 8.04 21.27 9.73
N ASP A 236 9.00 22.21 9.77
CA ASP A 236 9.08 23.33 10.73
C ASP A 236 8.96 22.88 12.19
N LEU A 237 9.67 21.81 12.53
CA LEU A 237 9.57 21.15 13.84
C LEU A 237 10.41 21.84 14.92
N GLY A 238 10.98 23.02 14.65
CA GLY A 238 11.90 23.72 15.55
C GLY A 238 13.28 23.08 15.70
N ILE A 239 13.58 22.03 14.93
CA ILE A 239 14.84 21.25 15.05
C ILE A 239 15.93 21.82 14.12
N ASP A 240 17.07 22.23 14.68
CA ASP A 240 18.22 22.71 13.91
C ASP A 240 19.05 21.58 13.32
N SER A 241 19.22 20.48 14.05
CA SER A 241 19.96 19.31 13.56
C SER A 241 19.49 18.03 14.23
N ILE A 242 19.64 16.93 13.50
CA ILE A 242 19.39 15.57 13.98
C ILE A 242 20.66 14.78 13.73
N VAL A 243 21.25 14.23 14.80
CA VAL A 243 22.48 13.44 14.72
C VAL A 243 22.29 12.08 15.39
N LYS A 244 23.04 11.09 14.90
CA LYS A 244 23.11 9.75 15.49
C LYS A 244 24.40 9.64 16.31
N THR A 245 24.25 9.27 17.60
CA THR A 245 25.36 9.03 18.54
C THR A 245 25.07 7.73 19.28
N ASP A 246 25.97 6.75 19.22
CA ASP A 246 25.83 5.44 19.89
C ASP A 246 24.45 4.77 19.68
N ASN A 247 23.98 4.78 18.44
CA ASN A 247 22.68 4.26 18.02
C ASN A 247 21.45 4.94 18.67
N ARG A 248 21.64 6.14 19.22
CA ARG A 248 20.57 7.04 19.68
C ARG A 248 20.51 8.26 18.76
N ILE A 249 19.31 8.82 18.64
CA ILE A 249 19.09 10.06 17.89
C ILE A 249 19.00 11.21 18.87
N VAL A 250 19.74 12.27 18.58
CA VAL A 250 19.76 13.52 19.34
C VAL A 250 19.29 14.64 18.41
N SER A 251 18.29 15.39 18.87
CA SER A 251 17.89 16.66 18.26
C SER A 251 18.57 17.82 18.96
N THR A 252 18.80 18.89 18.20
CA THR A 252 19.38 20.13 18.72
C THR A 252 18.43 21.29 18.44
N HIS A 253 18.26 22.18 19.42
CA HIS A 253 17.35 23.31 19.41
C HIS A 253 18.03 24.58 19.88
N ARG A 254 17.55 25.74 19.42
CA ARG A 254 18.02 27.06 19.86
C ARG A 254 17.47 27.41 21.24
N GLN A 255 18.34 27.85 22.11
CA GLN A 255 18.00 28.44 23.41
C GLN A 255 17.95 29.97 23.27
N TYR A 256 16.93 30.58 23.88
CA TYR A 256 16.75 32.03 23.93
C TYR A 256 16.77 32.52 25.37
N ASP A 257 17.23 33.75 25.59
CA ASP A 257 17.04 34.46 26.84
C ASP A 257 15.64 35.11 26.94
N ASP A 258 15.37 35.79 28.04
CA ASP A 258 14.08 36.47 28.30
C ASP A 258 13.78 37.59 27.29
N GLU A 259 14.79 38.08 26.57
CA GLU A 259 14.66 39.08 25.50
C GLU A 259 14.45 38.43 24.12
N GLY A 260 14.42 37.10 24.05
CA GLY A 260 14.25 36.34 22.81
C GLY A 260 15.51 36.27 21.96
N LYS A 261 16.68 36.59 22.51
CA LYS A 261 17.96 36.51 21.79
C LYS A 261 18.56 35.12 21.92
N GLU A 262 19.02 34.58 20.79
CA GLU A 262 19.66 33.27 20.73
C GLU A 262 20.95 33.29 21.57
N THR A 263 21.04 32.39 22.55
CA THR A 263 22.17 32.32 23.49
C THR A 263 23.03 31.07 23.29
N ASN A 264 22.40 29.93 23.02
CA ASN A 264 23.06 28.63 22.96
C ASN A 264 22.25 27.62 22.14
N SER A 265 22.84 26.44 21.97
CA SER A 265 22.20 25.30 21.34
C SER A 265 22.12 24.14 22.34
N VAL A 266 20.93 23.59 22.56
CA VAL A 266 20.69 22.55 23.57
C VAL A 266 20.31 21.26 22.87
N ALA A 267 20.91 20.15 23.33
CA ALA A 267 20.70 18.83 22.77
C ALA A 267 19.76 18.00 23.64
N PHE A 268 18.81 17.32 23.01
CA PHE A 268 17.84 16.45 23.67
C PHE A 268 17.84 15.07 23.03
N SER A 269 17.51 14.05 23.84
CA SER A 269 17.18 12.73 23.31
C SER A 269 15.90 12.83 22.48
N PHE A 270 16.00 12.50 21.18
CA PHE A 270 14.93 12.70 20.21
C PHE A 270 13.67 11.90 20.57
N SER A 271 13.84 10.61 20.88
CA SER A 271 12.72 9.71 21.16
C SER A 271 11.96 10.01 22.45
N SER A 272 12.54 10.80 23.35
CA SER A 272 11.93 11.10 24.65
C SER A 272 11.46 12.53 24.82
N ASN A 273 11.96 13.47 24.00
CA ASN A 273 11.65 14.89 24.14
C ASN A 273 10.87 15.45 22.93
N GLU A 274 10.98 14.83 21.76
CA GLU A 274 10.19 15.25 20.61
C GLU A 274 8.75 14.77 20.69
N SER A 275 7.84 15.51 20.05
CA SER A 275 6.45 15.10 19.96
C SER A 275 6.28 13.77 19.18
N GLU A 276 5.21 13.05 19.48
CA GLU A 276 4.82 11.84 18.75
C GLU A 276 4.67 12.08 17.24
N GLY A 277 4.17 13.25 16.84
CA GLY A 277 4.07 13.64 15.43
C GLY A 277 5.43 13.83 14.76
N THR A 278 6.37 14.46 15.46
CA THR A 278 7.77 14.63 15.03
C THR A 278 8.47 13.28 14.87
N ILE A 279 8.31 12.39 15.85
CA ILE A 279 8.88 11.03 15.83
C ILE A 279 8.31 10.23 14.66
N LYS A 280 6.99 10.29 14.45
CA LYS A 280 6.35 9.60 13.32
C LYS A 280 6.83 10.16 11.99
N TYR A 281 6.88 11.48 11.83
CA TYR A 281 7.33 12.12 10.59
C TYR A 281 8.78 11.76 10.27
N PHE A 282 9.67 11.81 11.26
CA PHE A 282 11.05 11.35 11.12
C PHE A 282 11.11 9.87 10.74
N SER A 283 10.33 9.01 11.40
CA SER A 283 10.31 7.56 11.11
C SER A 283 9.80 7.24 9.70
N LEU A 284 8.89 8.05 9.16
CA LEU A 284 8.37 7.93 7.79
C LEU A 284 9.30 8.51 6.71
N SER A 285 10.31 9.30 7.08
CA SER A 285 11.22 9.92 6.10
C SER A 285 11.94 8.89 5.23
N TYR A 286 12.51 7.84 5.85
CA TYR A 286 13.21 6.77 5.14
C TYR A 286 12.32 6.02 4.14
N PRO A 287 11.16 5.44 4.52
CA PRO A 287 10.33 4.70 3.57
C PRO A 287 9.80 5.59 2.43
N ILE A 288 9.51 6.87 2.70
CA ILE A 288 9.12 7.82 1.66
C ILE A 288 10.27 8.06 0.68
N ILE A 289 11.47 8.36 1.19
CA ILE A 289 12.66 8.60 0.37
C ILE A 289 13.03 7.37 -0.45
N ASP A 290 13.09 6.19 0.17
CA ASP A 290 13.41 4.92 -0.49
C ASP A 290 12.40 4.60 -1.59
N ALA A 291 11.11 4.84 -1.35
CA ALA A 291 10.08 4.60 -2.35
C ALA A 291 10.24 5.51 -3.57
N LEU A 292 10.40 6.82 -3.36
CA LEU A 292 10.58 7.81 -4.42
C LEU A 292 11.87 7.57 -5.23
N ASP A 293 12.96 7.22 -4.54
CA ASP A 293 14.26 6.97 -5.15
C ASP A 293 14.30 5.70 -5.98
N ASN A 294 13.49 4.69 -5.65
CA ASN A 294 13.57 3.37 -6.26
C ASN A 294 12.31 2.98 -7.04
N GLY A 295 11.30 3.87 -7.11
CA GLY A 295 10.06 3.59 -7.84
C GLY A 295 9.19 2.50 -7.19
N LYS A 296 9.24 2.39 -5.85
CA LYS A 296 8.56 1.33 -5.10
C LYS A 296 7.09 1.66 -4.85
N LEU A 297 6.30 0.64 -4.51
CA LEU A 297 4.96 0.82 -3.96
C LEU A 297 5.08 0.95 -2.43
N LEU A 298 4.63 2.09 -1.92
CA LEU A 298 4.49 2.37 -0.50
C LEU A 298 3.02 2.32 -0.11
N VAL A 299 2.66 1.44 0.81
CA VAL A 299 1.32 1.23 1.31
C VAL A 299 1.27 1.65 2.78
N ILE A 300 0.42 2.61 3.15
CA ILE A 300 0.37 3.14 4.52
C ILE A 300 -1.07 3.16 5.04
N ASP A 301 -1.31 2.45 6.14
CA ASP A 301 -2.55 2.57 6.89
C ASP A 301 -2.52 3.84 7.77
N GLU A 302 -3.58 4.63 7.74
CA GLU A 302 -3.74 5.88 8.48
C GLU A 302 -2.54 6.83 8.31
N LEU A 303 -2.24 7.21 7.08
CA LEU A 303 -1.13 8.12 6.78
C LEU A 303 -1.22 9.43 7.59
N ASN A 304 -2.44 9.91 7.84
CA ASN A 304 -2.70 11.15 8.59
C ASN A 304 -2.55 11.00 10.11
N SER A 305 -2.47 9.79 10.66
CA SER A 305 -2.39 9.60 12.12
C SER A 305 -1.17 10.35 12.68
N LYS A 306 -1.34 11.11 13.78
CA LYS A 306 -0.31 11.94 14.43
C LYS A 306 0.35 13.03 13.55
N LEU A 307 -0.07 13.25 12.29
CA LEU A 307 0.52 14.25 11.40
C LEU A 307 -0.45 15.39 11.11
N HIS A 308 0.10 16.60 10.99
CA HIS A 308 -0.69 17.76 10.55
C HIS A 308 -1.15 17.57 9.09
N PRO A 309 -2.41 17.87 8.72
CA PRO A 309 -2.95 17.66 7.37
C PRO A 309 -2.10 18.29 6.24
N LEU A 310 -1.54 19.47 6.48
CA LEU A 310 -0.65 20.13 5.50
C LEU A 310 0.64 19.34 5.22
N LEU A 311 1.20 18.65 6.20
CA LEU A 311 2.39 17.80 6.00
C LEU A 311 2.03 16.58 5.15
N VAL A 312 0.89 15.96 5.43
CA VAL A 312 0.36 14.82 4.66
C VAL A 312 0.16 15.23 3.19
N ARG A 313 -0.43 16.41 2.97
CA ARG A 313 -0.60 16.99 1.63
C ARG A 313 0.73 17.18 0.90
N LYS A 314 1.77 17.67 1.58
CA LYS A 314 3.11 17.78 0.99
C LYS A 314 3.70 16.42 0.63
N ILE A 315 3.57 15.41 1.50
CA ILE A 315 4.03 14.04 1.21
C ILE A 315 3.36 13.50 -0.05
N ILE A 316 2.05 13.62 -0.18
CA ILE A 316 1.31 13.14 -1.35
C ILE A 316 1.74 13.91 -2.61
N GLY A 317 1.98 15.21 -2.51
CA GLY A 317 2.53 16.03 -3.60
C GLY A 317 3.88 15.53 -4.11
N LEU A 318 4.74 14.98 -3.24
CA LEU A 318 6.02 14.39 -3.67
C LEU A 318 5.82 13.17 -4.57
N PHE A 319 4.83 12.32 -4.27
CA PHE A 319 4.50 11.18 -5.13
C PHE A 319 3.86 11.64 -6.43
N ASN A 320 2.93 12.60 -6.37
CA ASN A 320 2.14 13.06 -7.50
C ASN A 320 2.88 14.00 -8.48
N SER A 321 4.16 14.32 -8.24
CA SER A 321 4.96 15.16 -9.16
C SER A 321 6.05 14.36 -9.88
N ALA A 322 6.11 14.48 -11.21
CA ALA A 322 7.17 13.88 -12.03
C ALA A 322 8.57 14.41 -11.69
N LYS A 323 8.66 15.62 -11.11
CA LYS A 323 9.93 16.23 -10.68
C LYS A 323 10.54 15.50 -9.49
N THR A 324 9.73 15.20 -8.48
CA THR A 324 10.19 14.55 -7.23
C THR A 324 10.10 13.03 -7.29
N ASN A 325 9.26 12.50 -8.18
CA ASN A 325 9.08 11.07 -8.39
C ASN A 325 9.35 10.70 -9.87
N PRO A 326 10.60 10.79 -10.34
CA PRO A 326 10.94 10.47 -11.73
C PRO A 326 10.86 8.96 -12.04
N LYS A 327 11.03 8.09 -11.03
CA LYS A 327 11.00 6.63 -11.18
C LYS A 327 9.61 6.00 -11.08
N GLY A 328 8.58 6.81 -10.81
CA GLY A 328 7.20 6.35 -10.82
C GLY A 328 6.80 5.49 -9.62
N ALA A 329 7.31 5.83 -8.43
CA ALA A 329 6.85 5.31 -7.16
C ALA A 329 5.33 5.49 -6.99
N GLN A 330 4.70 4.56 -6.29
CA GLN A 330 3.27 4.57 -6.05
C GLN A 330 2.97 4.65 -4.56
N LEU A 331 1.94 5.41 -4.20
CA LEU A 331 1.46 5.53 -2.82
C LEU A 331 0.01 5.04 -2.73
N LEU A 332 -0.23 3.98 -1.96
CA LEU A 332 -1.58 3.57 -1.57
C LEU A 332 -1.74 3.88 -0.08
N PHE A 333 -2.79 4.61 0.31
CA PHE A 333 -2.98 4.86 1.73
C PHE A 333 -4.44 4.98 2.12
N THR A 334 -4.70 4.79 3.41
CA THR A 334 -6.01 5.01 4.00
C THR A 334 -5.99 6.30 4.83
N THR A 335 -7.14 6.96 4.91
CA THR A 335 -7.30 8.14 5.75
C THR A 335 -8.75 8.35 6.15
N HIS A 336 -8.93 9.10 7.24
CA HIS A 336 -10.20 9.66 7.68
C HIS A 336 -10.24 11.18 7.51
N ASP A 337 -9.13 11.79 7.08
CA ASP A 337 -8.98 13.23 7.01
C ASP A 337 -9.70 13.80 5.78
N THR A 338 -10.86 14.41 6.01
CA THR A 338 -11.68 15.00 4.93
C THR A 338 -11.04 16.23 4.31
N PHE A 339 -10.08 16.88 4.98
CA PHE A 339 -9.33 18.00 4.42
C PHE A 339 -8.56 17.60 3.15
N LEU A 340 -8.10 16.34 3.09
CA LEU A 340 -7.43 15.78 1.92
C LEU A 340 -8.42 15.51 0.77
N LEU A 341 -9.72 15.37 1.07
CA LEU A 341 -10.79 15.13 0.11
C LEU A 341 -11.21 16.45 -0.60
N SER A 342 -10.24 17.18 -1.13
CA SER A 342 -10.47 18.47 -1.77
C SER A 342 -10.37 18.37 -3.30
N ALA A 343 -11.26 19.09 -3.99
CA ALA A 343 -11.14 19.29 -5.43
C ALA A 343 -9.87 20.11 -5.70
N GLY A 344 -8.90 19.50 -6.38
CA GLY A 344 -7.62 20.12 -6.72
C GLY A 344 -6.39 19.32 -6.32
N MET A 345 -6.51 18.43 -5.33
CA MET A 345 -5.42 17.55 -4.89
C MET A 345 -5.45 16.20 -5.59
N PHE A 346 -6.62 15.57 -5.67
CA PHE A 346 -6.81 14.26 -6.28
C PHE A 346 -7.71 14.32 -7.50
N ARG A 347 -7.41 13.48 -8.48
CA ARG A 347 -8.36 13.07 -9.52
C ARG A 347 -9.41 12.15 -8.92
N ARG A 348 -10.59 12.09 -9.52
CA ARG A 348 -11.67 11.21 -9.03
C ARG A 348 -11.31 9.72 -9.06
N ASP A 349 -10.47 9.28 -9.99
CA ASP A 349 -9.99 7.88 -10.07
C ASP A 349 -8.93 7.52 -9.02
N GLN A 350 -8.41 8.50 -8.29
CA GLN A 350 -7.52 8.25 -7.15
C GLN A 350 -8.29 8.10 -5.83
N ILE A 351 -9.54 8.54 -5.78
CA ILE A 351 -10.37 8.53 -4.58
C ILE A 351 -11.21 7.25 -4.58
N TRP A 352 -10.99 6.44 -3.55
CA TRP A 352 -11.75 5.23 -3.25
C TRP A 352 -12.45 5.39 -1.92
N PHE A 353 -13.61 4.77 -1.79
CA PHE A 353 -14.35 4.68 -0.54
C PHE A 353 -14.51 3.22 -0.14
N THR A 354 -14.62 2.97 1.15
CA THR A 354 -14.98 1.67 1.72
C THR A 354 -16.14 1.83 2.67
N GLN A 355 -17.06 0.88 2.65
CA GLN A 355 -18.16 0.79 3.61
C GLN A 355 -18.49 -0.66 3.90
N LYS A 356 -19.18 -0.91 5.02
CA LYS A 356 -19.77 -2.21 5.28
C LYS A 356 -21.24 -2.21 4.92
N ASN A 357 -21.69 -3.25 4.25
CA ASN A 357 -23.11 -3.52 4.09
C ASN A 357 -23.72 -4.11 5.36
N SER A 358 -25.04 -4.37 5.33
CA SER A 358 -25.80 -4.91 6.47
C SER A 358 -25.32 -6.29 6.95
N PHE A 359 -24.56 -7.02 6.14
CA PHE A 359 -24.00 -8.33 6.47
C PHE A 359 -22.57 -8.25 7.00
N GLY A 360 -22.05 -7.03 7.20
CA GLY A 360 -20.69 -6.80 7.68
C GLY A 360 -19.61 -6.98 6.61
N SER A 361 -20.00 -7.18 5.34
CA SER A 361 -19.07 -7.30 4.23
C SER A 361 -18.63 -5.92 3.73
N THR A 362 -17.33 -5.79 3.45
CA THR A 362 -16.71 -4.58 2.93
C THR A 362 -16.90 -4.49 1.43
N GLU A 363 -17.43 -3.35 1.00
CA GLU A 363 -17.50 -2.92 -0.39
C GLU A 363 -16.51 -1.77 -0.58
N ALA A 364 -15.84 -1.72 -1.74
CA ALA A 364 -15.07 -0.55 -2.14
C ALA A 364 -15.44 -0.10 -3.56
N TYR A 365 -15.44 1.21 -3.77
CA TYR A 365 -15.84 1.84 -5.02
C TYR A 365 -15.10 3.16 -5.20
N SER A 366 -14.89 3.54 -6.46
CA SER A 366 -14.22 4.80 -6.81
C SER A 366 -15.21 5.96 -6.91
N LEU A 367 -14.76 7.18 -6.59
CA LEU A 367 -15.55 8.40 -6.82
C LEU A 367 -15.96 8.59 -8.30
N VAL A 368 -15.23 7.99 -9.24
CA VAL A 368 -15.59 8.01 -10.67
C VAL A 368 -16.95 7.39 -10.96
N GLU A 369 -17.34 6.38 -10.17
CA GLU A 369 -18.60 5.66 -10.35
C GLU A 369 -19.82 6.55 -10.10
N TYR A 370 -19.66 7.61 -9.29
CA TYR A 370 -20.73 8.55 -8.94
C TYR A 370 -20.97 9.64 -9.99
N LYS A 371 -20.28 9.60 -11.15
CA LYS A 371 -20.41 10.58 -12.26
C LYS A 371 -20.37 12.06 -11.81
N VAL A 372 -19.61 12.35 -10.75
CA VAL A 372 -19.51 13.69 -10.12
C VAL A 372 -18.66 14.62 -10.99
N ARG A 373 -19.01 15.91 -11.13
CA ARG A 373 -18.17 16.87 -11.87
C ARG A 373 -16.86 17.16 -11.14
N SER A 374 -15.80 17.49 -11.88
CA SER A 374 -14.46 17.71 -11.32
C SER A 374 -14.35 18.92 -10.38
N ASN A 375 -15.27 19.88 -10.46
CA ASN A 375 -15.30 21.10 -9.64
C ASN A 375 -16.26 21.01 -8.45
N THR A 376 -16.85 19.84 -8.19
CA THR A 376 -17.71 19.63 -7.03
C THR A 376 -16.88 19.71 -5.75
N PRO A 377 -17.36 20.36 -4.67
CA PRO A 377 -16.70 20.31 -3.37
C PRO A 377 -16.85 18.91 -2.75
N PHE A 378 -15.88 18.03 -3.04
CA PHE A 378 -15.91 16.61 -2.65
C PHE A 378 -16.04 16.41 -1.13
N GLU A 379 -15.25 17.15 -0.33
CA GLU A 379 -15.32 17.12 1.14
C GLU A 379 -16.73 17.37 1.66
N ARG A 380 -17.37 18.48 1.25
CA ARG A 380 -18.72 18.81 1.69
C ARG A 380 -19.72 17.73 1.32
N ASP A 381 -19.64 17.23 0.09
CA ASP A 381 -20.58 16.23 -0.41
C ASP A 381 -20.39 14.86 0.28
N TYR A 382 -19.16 14.51 0.64
CA TYR A 382 -18.86 13.34 1.48
C TYR A 382 -19.41 13.50 2.90
N LEU A 383 -19.19 14.65 3.56
CA LEU A 383 -19.71 14.93 4.91
C LEU A 383 -21.24 14.93 4.97
N LEU A 384 -21.91 15.27 3.87
CA LEU A 384 -23.37 15.16 3.72
C LEU A 384 -23.85 13.72 3.41
N GLY A 385 -22.94 12.74 3.36
CA GLY A 385 -23.25 11.33 3.10
C GLY A 385 -23.56 10.99 1.64
N LYS A 386 -23.34 11.90 0.68
CA LYS A 386 -23.73 11.67 -0.73
C LYS A 386 -22.97 10.52 -1.40
N TYR A 387 -21.76 10.24 -0.93
CA TYR A 387 -20.93 9.15 -1.45
C TYR A 387 -21.00 7.90 -0.56
N GLY A 388 -21.87 7.86 0.44
CA GLY A 388 -21.83 6.80 1.46
C GLY A 388 -20.54 6.85 2.28
N ALA A 389 -20.12 5.69 2.80
CA ALA A 389 -18.87 5.51 3.55
C ALA A 389 -18.66 6.43 4.78
N THR A 390 -19.67 7.20 5.20
CA THR A 390 -19.67 7.98 6.45
C THR A 390 -20.15 7.14 7.65
N PRO A 391 -19.69 7.43 8.87
CA PRO A 391 -20.17 6.73 10.05
C PRO A 391 -21.65 7.03 10.31
N ILE A 392 -22.41 6.01 10.70
CA ILE A 392 -23.75 6.18 11.28
C ILE A 392 -23.55 6.36 12.77
N ILE A 393 -23.80 7.56 13.27
CA ILE A 393 -23.63 7.92 14.68
C ILE A 393 -25.02 7.89 15.34
N GLY A 394 -25.20 6.98 16.30
CA GLY A 394 -26.40 6.95 17.14
C GLY A 394 -26.36 8.00 18.25
N GLU A 395 -27.48 8.17 18.95
CA GLU A 395 -27.59 9.05 20.12
C GLU A 395 -26.71 8.52 21.27
N MET A 396 -25.51 9.09 21.43
CA MET A 396 -24.55 8.66 22.46
C MET A 396 -25.03 9.00 23.88
N GLU A 397 -25.92 9.98 24.01
CA GLU A 397 -26.53 10.41 25.27
C GLU A 397 -27.29 9.27 25.97
N ARG A 398 -27.79 8.28 25.21
CA ARG A 398 -28.48 7.09 25.75
C ARG A 398 -27.58 6.24 26.64
N VAL A 399 -26.26 6.32 26.50
CA VAL A 399 -25.31 5.63 27.40
C VAL A 399 -25.42 6.15 28.83
N PHE A 400 -25.82 7.42 29.00
CA PHE A 400 -25.95 8.07 30.31
C PHE A 400 -27.39 8.11 30.83
N ASN A 401 -28.37 7.93 29.95
CA ASN A 401 -29.79 7.91 30.30
C ASN A 401 -30.36 6.50 30.09
N MET A 402 -30.08 5.61 31.05
CA MET A 402 -30.72 4.29 31.16
C MET A 402 -32.02 4.36 31.97
N GLU A 403 -32.90 5.31 31.63
CA GLU A 403 -34.31 5.17 32.02
C GLU A 403 -35.01 4.35 30.94
N GLU A 404 -35.55 3.20 31.34
CA GLU A 404 -36.16 2.16 30.48
C GLU A 404 -37.27 2.67 29.56
#